data_AF-A0A7C5W263-F1
#
_entry.id   AF-A0A7C5W263-F1
#
_cell.length_a   1.000
_cell.length_b   1.000
_cell.length_c   1.000
_cell.angle_alpha   90.00
_cell.angle_beta   90.00
_cell.angle_gamma   90.00
#
_symmetry.space_group_name_H-M   'P 1'
#
loop_
_entity.id
_entity.type
_entity.pdbx_description
1 polymer ?
#
loop_
_entity_poly.entity_id
_entity_poly.type
_entity_poly.pdbx_seq_one_letter_code
_entity_poly.pdbx_strand_id
1 'polypeptide(L)' 'MFSTDNKVYLTFTPEGIRKADINAIFIKSKFYQPFGRFSGHITIGERKIALKEVYGFVEEHYAKW' A
#
# COMPACT_ATOMS: atom_id res chain seq x y z
N MET A 1 -9.77 4.03 -0.06
CA MET A 1 -9.65 3.22 1.16
C MET A 1 -10.04 4.08 2.35
N PHE A 2 -10.82 3.51 3.26
CA PHE A 2 -11.29 4.17 4.47
C PHE A 2 -10.88 3.32 5.66
N SER A 3 -10.33 3.93 6.71
CA SER A 3 -10.14 3.22 7.98
C SER A 3 -11.48 3.05 8.71
N THR A 4 -11.59 2.00 9.50
CA THR A 4 -12.78 1.70 10.32
C THR A 4 -13.12 2.80 11.31
N ASP A 5 -12.11 3.55 11.76
CA ASP A 5 -12.26 4.68 12.67
C ASP A 5 -12.45 6.02 11.95
N ASN A 6 -12.64 6.02 10.62
CA ASN A 6 -12.90 7.24 9.84
C ASN A 6 -11.81 8.32 10.04
N LYS A 7 -10.55 7.92 10.18
CA LYS A 7 -9.40 8.86 10.25
C LYS A 7 -8.54 8.86 9.00
N VAL A 8 -8.54 7.79 8.22
CA VAL A 8 -7.74 7.65 7.01
C VAL A 8 -8.66 7.57 5.81
N TYR A 9 -8.49 8.52 4.88
CA TYR A 9 -9.28 8.66 3.66
C TYR A 9 -8.32 8.82 2.49
N LEU A 10 -7.83 7.71 1.94
CA LEU A 10 -6.81 7.74 0.90
C LEU A 10 -7.24 6.92 -0.31
N THR A 11 -7.02 7.48 -1.50
CA THR A 11 -7.08 6.77 -2.78
C THR A 11 -5.65 6.48 -3.24
N PHE A 12 -5.40 5.24 -3.66
CA PHE A 12 -4.14 4.84 -4.26
C PHE A 12 -4.29 4.72 -5.77
N THR A 13 -3.44 5.40 -6.52
CA THR A 13 -3.33 5.31 -7.98
C THR A 13 -2.05 4.55 -8.31
N PRO A 14 -2.12 3.28 -8.75
CA PRO A 14 -0.93 2.50 -9.09
C PRO A 14 -0.26 3.04 -10.35
N GLU A 15 1.07 3.09 -10.35
CA GLU A 15 1.90 3.49 -11.50
C GLU A 15 2.75 2.32 -12.03
N GLY A 16 2.95 1.28 -11.22
CA GLY A 16 3.66 0.08 -11.62
C GLY A 16 3.65 -0.98 -10.53
N ILE A 17 4.27 -2.13 -10.81
CA ILE A 17 4.36 -3.26 -9.88
C ILE A 17 5.78 -3.79 -9.89
N ARG A 18 6.41 -3.87 -8.71
CA ARG A 18 7.63 -4.66 -8.51
C ARG A 18 7.22 -6.11 -8.25
N LYS A 19 7.75 -7.03 -9.06
CA LYS A 19 7.54 -8.47 -8.92
C LYS A 19 8.87 -9.15 -8.65
N ALA A 20 8.92 -10.02 -7.65
CA ALA A 20 10.06 -10.90 -7.40
C ALA A 20 9.58 -12.35 -7.30
N ASP A 21 10.19 -13.24 -8.09
CA ASP A 21 9.97 -14.68 -8.06
C ASP A 21 11.22 -15.32 -7.43
N ILE A 22 11.12 -15.69 -6.16
CA ILE A 22 12.22 -16.35 -5.45
C ILE A 22 11.91 -17.84 -5.41
N ASN A 23 12.69 -18.62 -6.16
CA ASN A 23 12.71 -20.09 -6.12
C ASN A 23 13.94 -20.55 -5.34
N ALA A 24 13.87 -20.51 -4.01
CA ALA A 24 14.80 -21.28 -3.19
C ALA A 24 14.23 -22.68 -3.02
N ILE A 25 15.07 -23.72 -2.97
CA ILE A 25 14.70 -25.16 -3.04
C ILE A 25 13.57 -25.57 -2.08
N PHE A 26 13.33 -24.82 -1.00
CA PHE A 26 12.25 -25.03 -0.04
C PHE A 26 11.24 -23.86 0.10
N ILE A 27 11.42 -22.75 -0.62
CA ILE A 27 10.57 -21.54 -0.52
C ILE A 27 10.19 -21.07 -1.93
N LYS A 28 8.90 -21.16 -2.25
CA LYS A 28 8.29 -20.45 -3.37
C LYS A 28 7.64 -19.17 -2.84
N SER A 29 8.25 -18.01 -3.07
CA SER A 29 7.65 -16.72 -2.75
C SER A 29 7.35 -15.96 -4.03
N LYS A 30 6.07 -15.61 -4.24
CA LYS A 30 5.63 -14.68 -5.28
C LYS A 30 5.33 -13.34 -4.62
N PHE A 31 6.23 -12.38 -4.78
CA PHE A 31 6.06 -11.05 -4.20
C PHE A 31 5.48 -10.07 -5.23
N TYR A 32 4.38 -9.41 -4.88
CA TYR A 32 3.75 -8.35 -5.67
C TYR A 32 3.68 -7.07 -4.85
N GLN A 33 4.37 -6.03 -5.30
CA GLN A 33 4.38 -4.72 -4.64
C GLN A 33 4.06 -3.63 -5.66
N PRO A 34 2.78 -3.31 -5.86
CA PRO A 34 2.37 -2.10 -6.54
C PRO A 34 2.97 -0.85 -5.89
N PHE A 35 3.49 0.05 -6.72
CA PHE A 35 3.91 1.38 -6.31
C PHE A 35 3.10 2.43 -7.07
N GLY A 36 2.91 3.59 -6.47
CA GLY A 36 2.06 4.62 -7.02
C GLY A 36 1.89 5.79 -6.07
N ARG A 37 0.79 6.51 -6.20
CA ARG A 37 0.55 7.74 -5.45
C ARG A 37 -0.71 7.65 -4.60
N PHE A 38 -0.65 8.26 -3.43
CA PHE A 38 -1.76 8.45 -2.51
C PHE A 38 -2.25 9.88 -2.55
N SER A 39 -3.56 10.03 -2.65
CA SER A 39 -4.27 11.31 -2.58
C SER A 39 -5.44 11.20 -1.61
N GLY A 40 -5.67 12.23 -0.79
CA GLY A 40 -6.73 12.25 0.20
C GLY A 40 -6.32 12.95 1.48
N HIS A 41 -6.69 12.41 2.64
CA HIS A 41 -6.35 13.02 3.92
C HIS A 41 -6.25 12.02 5.08
N ILE A 42 -5.55 12.46 6.12
CA ILE A 42 -5.44 11.76 7.40
C ILE A 42 -5.81 12.75 8.51
N THR A 43 -6.65 12.32 9.44
CA THR A 43 -7.02 13.09 10.63
C THR A 43 -6.21 12.64 11.83
N ILE A 44 -5.51 13.56 12.48
CA ILE A 44 -4.67 13.33 13.67
C ILE A 44 -5.07 14.35 14.75
N GLY A 45 -5.77 13.88 15.78
CA GLY A 45 -6.41 14.78 16.76
C GLY A 45 -7.40 15.70 16.05
N GLU A 46 -7.22 17.01 16.20
CA GLU A 46 -8.02 18.04 15.53
C GLU A 46 -7.46 18.44 14.15
N ARG A 47 -6.30 17.91 13.76
CA ARG A 47 -5.62 18.29 12.51
C ARG A 47 -6.02 17.38 11.37
N LYS A 48 -6.30 17.97 10.21
CA LYS A 48 -6.51 17.25 8.94
C LYS A 48 -5.32 17.50 8.02
N ILE A 49 -4.58 16.45 7.71
CA ILE A 49 -3.40 16.50 6.83
C ILE A 49 -3.84 16.05 5.45
N ALA A 50 -3.73 16.94 4.46
CA ALA A 50 -4.01 16.60 3.07
C ALA A 50 -2.78 15.94 2.42
N LEU A 51 -3.01 14.85 1.70
CA LEU A 51 -2.03 14.22 0.83
C LEU A 51 -2.43 14.50 -0.61
N LYS A 52 -1.49 15.03 -1.39
CA LYS A 52 -1.66 15.28 -2.83
C LYS A 52 -0.54 14.59 -3.58
N GLU A 53 -0.88 13.52 -4.30
CA GLU A 53 0.03 12.82 -5.20
C GLU A 53 1.33 12.34 -4.51
N VAL A 54 1.21 11.85 -3.28
CA VAL A 54 2.36 11.42 -2.45
C VAL A 54 2.72 9.97 -2.77
N TYR A 55 3.98 9.69 -3.08
CA TYR A 55 4.42 8.34 -3.41
C TYR A 55 4.29 7.35 -2.25
N GLY A 56 3.97 6.10 -2.58
CA GLY A 56 3.99 4.99 -1.63
C GLY A 56 3.82 3.62 -2.31
N PHE A 57 3.82 2.59 -1.47
CA PHE A 57 3.71 1.19 -1.87
C PHE A 57 2.49 0.55 -1.23
N VAL A 58 1.91 -0.44 -1.92
CA VAL A 58 0.94 -1.38 -1.35
C VAL A 58 1.56 -2.77 -1.49
N GLU A 59 1.43 -3.60 -0.45
CA GLU A 59 1.97 -4.95 -0.45
C GLU A 59 0.85 -5.95 -0.17
N GLU A 60 0.74 -6.99 -0.99
CA GLU A 60 -0.08 -8.15 -0.70
C GLU A 60 0.81 -9.24 -0.09
N HIS A 61 0.72 -9.45 1.21
CA HIS A 61 1.43 -10.53 1.90
C HIS A 61 0.54 -11.77 1.94
N TYR A 62 0.84 -12.73 1.08
CA TYR A 62 0.23 -14.05 1.12
C TYR A 62 1.24 -15.07 1.68
N ALA A 63 1.21 -15.29 2.99
CA ALA A 63 1.98 -16.36 3.63
C ALA A 63 1.09 -17.61 3.75
N LYS A 64 1.37 -18.64 2.94
CA LYS A 64 0.96 -20.02 3.26
C LYS A 64 2.09 -20.64 4.05
N TRP A 65 1.84 -20.93 5.33
CA TRP A 65 2.65 -21.86 6.11
C TRP A 65 2.19 -23.29 5.86
#